data_AF-Q4N4L3-F1
#
_entry.id   AF-Q4N4L3-F1
#
_cell.length_a   1.000
_cell.length_b   1.000
_cell.length_c   1.000
_cell.angle_alpha   90.00
_cell.angle_beta   90.00
_cell.angle_gamma   90.00
#
_symmetry.space_group_name_H-M   'P 1'
#
loop_
_entity.id
_entity.type
_entity.pdbx_description
1 polymer ?
#
loop_
_entity_poly.entity_id
_entity_poly.type
_entity_poly.pdbx_seq_one_letter_code
_entity_poly.pdbx_strand_id
1 'polypeptide(L)'
;MNNDRFLEEIEREEKLLNSWDSFGSLSIFDYFNRFKQLSDVFEEYESEFPEFSLEVLDHFSYFEVVENDRLKRLKTFLTLCYSVKYSTNRKICYKIKESPEFQVFREILLFYHNDKVNHPVTGENNLLNKFPVWSKNLREIRIKLARGLLDTILAGNCEFPAKSITNQLKNDIKILSTLKRIKELQIPVNSLQLLLPFNSLDAILYLYSLNIITDELCWSPCIDVDFVMMLMEFGFIPIGYRLVFPAFERVIILPKMHQFRCCLAPLDIKLPKKALKLKEQLQITINQDFHQVMKGIVDKFGENWLYPPIQHVFSLIHFYTNLQSYITDNNTMSKDNVNGVKMGKGELSKLISVEVWKNKQLIAGEIGCTFTTFTHPHYFYFCNLLLLQQIIELFSSVNCSPINFGIYFQNPFFVIIFRPVINSCYYWLGMTVIVVNGSVYTSLTGFHSVSNSGKFQLIALAALLHFNGFELWDLGMHLPYKTEMGAKCISRTLFIQDLNRYKFNARNLEIPKKYKNDTNSTQLINDFTNLIFSKNY
;
A
#
# COMPACT_ATOMS: atom_id res chain seq x y z
N MET A 1 3.34 0.24 28.47
CA MET A 1 3.83 -1.10 28.08
C MET A 1 3.70 -1.37 26.58
N ASN A 2 2.51 -1.33 25.93
CA ASN A 2 2.47 -1.52 24.46
C ASN A 2 2.89 -0.30 23.62
N ASN A 3 2.63 0.94 24.07
CA ASN A 3 3.03 2.15 23.31
C ASN A 3 4.55 2.34 23.25
N ASP A 4 5.26 2.05 24.33
CA ASP A 4 6.72 2.21 24.41
C ASP A 4 7.42 1.30 23.39
N ARG A 5 6.94 0.07 23.26
CA ARG A 5 7.43 -0.90 22.27
C ARG A 5 7.23 -0.44 20.83
N PHE A 6 6.08 0.18 20.50
CA PHE A 6 5.85 0.67 19.14
C PHE A 6 6.77 1.85 18.80
N LEU A 7 6.99 2.77 19.73
CA LEU A 7 7.92 3.87 19.53
C LEU A 7 9.36 3.34 19.34
N GLU A 8 9.78 2.35 20.13
CA GLU A 8 11.06 1.67 19.94
C GLU A 8 11.18 0.99 18.56
N GLU A 9 10.10 0.37 18.06
CA GLU A 9 10.06 -0.24 16.72
C GLU A 9 10.17 0.82 15.62
N ILE A 10 9.52 1.97 15.76
CA ILE A 10 9.61 3.08 14.80
C ILE A 10 11.00 3.73 14.83
N GLU A 11 11.58 3.97 16.01
CA GLU A 11 12.95 4.48 16.13
C GLU A 11 13.97 3.50 15.54
N ARG A 12 13.73 2.19 15.70
CA ARG A 12 14.56 1.15 15.08
C ARG A 12 14.43 1.19 13.57
N GLU A 13 13.22 1.31 13.05
CA GLU A 13 12.95 1.44 11.61
C GLU A 13 13.64 2.69 11.04
N GLU A 14 13.56 3.83 11.73
CA GLU A 14 14.25 5.07 11.35
C GLU A 14 15.77 4.89 11.27
N LYS A 15 16.37 4.23 12.28
CA LYS A 15 17.80 3.92 12.29
C LYS A 15 18.19 3.00 11.13
N LEU A 16 17.35 1.99 10.84
CA LEU A 16 17.55 1.08 9.74
C LEU A 16 17.52 1.82 8.40
N LEU A 17 16.51 2.67 8.16
CA LEU A 17 16.37 3.44 6.92
C LEU A 17 17.50 4.45 6.72
N ASN A 18 17.84 5.23 7.74
CA ASN A 18 18.94 6.19 7.66
C ASN A 18 20.26 5.50 7.31
N SER A 19 20.49 4.31 7.86
CA SER A 19 21.63 3.49 7.49
C SER A 19 21.49 3.00 6.04
N TRP A 20 20.33 2.46 5.67
CA TRP A 20 20.05 1.88 4.36
C TRP A 20 20.23 2.90 3.21
N ASP A 21 19.70 4.12 3.36
CA ASP A 21 19.84 5.21 2.39
C ASP A 21 21.31 5.64 2.20
N SER A 22 22.10 5.62 3.28
CA SER A 22 23.54 5.93 3.19
C SER A 22 24.31 4.93 2.32
N PHE A 23 23.81 3.69 2.22
CA PHE A 23 24.42 2.57 1.51
C PHE A 23 23.83 2.35 0.11
N GLY A 24 22.60 2.80 -0.14
CA GLY A 24 21.90 2.63 -1.42
C GLY A 24 22.53 3.38 -2.61
N SER A 25 23.40 4.36 -2.33
CA SER A 25 24.16 5.09 -3.37
C SER A 25 25.41 4.36 -3.86
N LEU A 26 25.85 3.32 -3.14
CA LEU A 26 27.06 2.57 -3.47
C LEU A 26 26.81 1.63 -4.65
N SER A 27 27.73 1.62 -5.60
CA SER A 27 27.73 0.65 -6.68
C SER A 27 28.14 -0.74 -6.15
N ILE A 28 27.77 -1.80 -6.87
CA ILE A 28 28.26 -3.15 -6.56
C ILE A 28 29.80 -3.23 -6.52
N PHE A 29 30.47 -2.37 -7.30
CA PHE A 29 31.93 -2.23 -7.30
C PHE A 29 32.46 -1.68 -5.98
N ASP A 30 31.78 -0.70 -5.40
CA ASP A 30 32.18 -0.13 -4.11
C ASP A 30 32.11 -1.19 -3.00
N TYR A 31 31.09 -2.06 -3.02
CA TYR A 31 31.02 -3.20 -2.12
C TYR A 31 32.13 -4.21 -2.37
N PHE A 32 32.37 -4.62 -3.61
CA PHE A 32 33.46 -5.58 -3.90
C PHE A 32 34.85 -5.04 -3.55
N ASN A 33 35.09 -3.73 -3.66
CA ASN A 33 36.35 -3.14 -3.22
C ASN A 33 36.50 -3.12 -1.70
N ARG A 34 35.39 -3.02 -0.96
CA ARG A 34 35.39 -3.06 0.51
C ARG A 34 35.71 -4.46 1.03
N PHE A 35 35.32 -5.52 0.32
CA PHE A 35 35.50 -6.90 0.75
C PHE A 35 36.64 -7.59 0.00
N LYS A 36 37.72 -7.94 0.72
CA LYS A 36 38.90 -8.58 0.12
C LYS A 36 38.64 -10.04 -0.23
N GLN A 37 37.83 -10.76 0.57
CA GLN A 37 37.52 -12.18 0.38
C GLN A 37 36.04 -12.50 0.67
N LEU A 38 35.55 -13.62 0.09
CA LEU A 38 34.19 -14.14 0.32
C LEU A 38 33.93 -14.48 1.79
N SER A 39 34.93 -15.05 2.47
CA SER A 39 34.87 -15.43 3.89
C SER A 39 34.69 -14.23 4.83
N ASP A 40 35.00 -13.02 4.36
CA ASP A 40 34.82 -11.79 5.15
C ASP A 40 33.33 -11.40 5.26
N VAL A 41 32.49 -11.94 4.38
CA VAL A 41 31.09 -11.55 4.21
C VAL A 41 30.13 -12.70 4.48
N PHE A 42 30.49 -13.89 4.02
CA PHE A 42 29.61 -15.06 4.02
C PHE A 42 30.10 -16.12 5.00
N GLU A 43 29.18 -16.59 5.83
CA GLU A 43 29.32 -17.83 6.59
C GLU A 43 28.66 -18.96 5.78
N GLU A 44 29.46 -19.96 5.40
CA GLU A 44 28.97 -21.14 4.68
C GLU A 44 28.43 -22.17 5.66
N TYR A 45 27.23 -22.69 5.41
CA TYR A 45 26.60 -23.72 6.21
C TYR A 45 25.67 -24.59 5.36
N GLU A 46 25.22 -25.71 5.91
CA GLU A 46 24.22 -26.57 5.26
C GLU A 46 22.87 -26.41 5.96
N SER A 47 21.79 -26.28 5.17
CA SER A 47 20.43 -26.29 5.71
C SER A 47 19.47 -26.98 4.74
N GLU A 48 18.43 -27.59 5.32
CA GLU A 48 17.30 -28.12 4.57
C GLU A 48 16.06 -27.26 4.83
N PHE A 49 15.45 -26.74 3.77
CA PHE A 49 14.21 -26.00 3.83
C PHE A 49 13.16 -26.63 2.91
N PRO A 50 11.86 -26.50 3.26
CA PRO A 50 10.76 -27.01 2.45
C PRO A 50 10.70 -26.32 1.09
N GLU A 51 10.25 -27.06 0.08
CA GLU A 51 10.00 -26.50 -1.24
C GLU A 51 8.73 -25.63 -1.27
N PHE A 52 8.82 -24.52 -1.99
CA PHE A 52 7.72 -23.59 -2.23
C PHE A 52 7.29 -23.67 -3.69
N SER A 53 6.03 -24.04 -3.92
CA SER A 53 5.39 -24.00 -5.23
C SER A 53 4.48 -22.77 -5.31
N LEU A 54 4.53 -22.06 -6.44
CA LEU A 54 3.59 -20.98 -6.74
C LEU A 54 2.22 -21.49 -7.17
N GLU A 55 2.08 -22.79 -7.47
CA GLU A 55 0.79 -23.41 -7.81
C GLU A 55 -0.22 -23.30 -6.67
N VAL A 56 0.25 -23.05 -5.42
CA VAL A 56 -0.66 -22.74 -4.31
C VAL A 56 -1.52 -21.52 -4.60
N LEU A 57 -1.03 -20.55 -5.39
CA LEU A 57 -1.78 -19.36 -5.78
C LEU A 57 -2.98 -19.73 -6.67
N ASP A 58 -2.79 -20.67 -7.59
CA ASP A 58 -3.83 -21.14 -8.52
C ASP A 58 -4.99 -21.83 -7.80
N HIS A 59 -4.76 -22.34 -6.58
CA HIS A 59 -5.78 -22.99 -5.78
C HIS A 59 -6.73 -22.01 -5.07
N PHE A 60 -6.28 -20.77 -4.83
CA PHE A 60 -7.03 -19.80 -4.02
C PHE A 60 -7.48 -18.56 -4.80
N SER A 61 -6.74 -18.14 -5.82
CA SER A 61 -7.04 -16.90 -6.54
C SER A 61 -7.95 -17.19 -7.73
N TYR A 62 -9.22 -16.80 -7.61
CA TYR A 62 -10.14 -16.73 -8.76
C TYR A 62 -9.81 -15.57 -9.70
N PHE A 63 -9.05 -14.58 -9.21
CA PHE A 63 -8.64 -13.42 -9.99
C PHE A 63 -7.29 -13.63 -10.63
N GLU A 64 -7.11 -12.98 -11.78
CA GLU A 64 -5.84 -13.00 -12.48
C GLU A 64 -4.72 -12.51 -11.56
N VAL A 65 -3.74 -13.38 -11.38
CA VAL A 65 -2.44 -13.04 -10.82
C VAL A 65 -1.65 -12.39 -11.96
N VAL A 66 -1.40 -11.09 -11.85
CA VAL A 66 -0.70 -10.32 -12.86
C VAL A 66 0.80 -10.41 -12.62
N GLU A 67 1.55 -10.55 -13.71
CA GLU A 67 3.01 -10.54 -13.71
C GLU A 67 3.56 -9.14 -13.39
N ASN A 68 3.48 -8.74 -12.14
CA ASN A 68 4.06 -7.49 -11.63
C ASN A 68 5.50 -7.70 -11.11
N ASP A 69 6.21 -6.61 -10.86
CA ASP A 69 7.63 -6.69 -10.46
C ASP A 69 7.82 -7.41 -9.12
N ARG A 70 6.83 -7.33 -8.21
CA ARG A 70 6.83 -8.04 -6.93
C ARG A 70 6.74 -9.56 -7.16
N LEU A 71 5.87 -10.04 -8.04
CA LEU A 71 5.79 -11.46 -8.41
C LEU A 71 7.04 -11.93 -9.17
N LYS A 72 7.57 -11.14 -10.10
CA LYS A 72 8.81 -11.46 -10.83
C LYS A 72 10.00 -11.64 -9.89
N ARG A 73 10.13 -10.77 -8.88
CA ARG A 73 11.16 -10.88 -7.83
C ARG A 73 11.01 -12.18 -7.05
N LEU A 74 9.80 -12.51 -6.63
CA LEU A 74 9.51 -13.77 -5.93
C LEU A 74 9.84 -15.00 -6.80
N LYS A 75 9.39 -15.03 -8.05
CA LYS A 75 9.71 -16.10 -9.02
C LYS A 75 11.22 -16.26 -9.21
N THR A 76 11.93 -15.16 -9.40
CA THR A 76 13.40 -15.15 -9.54
C THR A 76 14.06 -15.70 -8.29
N PHE A 77 13.64 -15.27 -7.11
CA PHE A 77 14.17 -15.72 -5.83
C PHE A 77 13.96 -17.22 -5.62
N LEU A 78 12.75 -17.74 -5.85
CA LEU A 78 12.45 -19.17 -5.72
C LEU A 78 13.23 -20.00 -6.74
N THR A 79 13.37 -19.51 -7.98
CA THR A 79 14.18 -20.16 -9.03
C THR A 79 15.65 -20.28 -8.62
N LEU A 80 16.20 -19.26 -7.95
CA LEU A 80 17.56 -19.32 -7.40
C LEU A 80 17.65 -20.37 -6.28
N CYS A 81 16.69 -20.40 -5.36
CA CYS A 81 16.68 -21.35 -4.24
C CYS A 81 16.70 -22.82 -4.72
N TYR A 82 15.90 -23.14 -5.75
CA TYR A 82 15.67 -24.51 -6.22
C TYR A 82 16.41 -24.89 -7.51
N SER A 83 17.44 -24.14 -7.90
CA SER A 83 18.17 -24.43 -9.14
C SER A 83 18.87 -25.81 -9.10
N VAL A 84 18.39 -26.73 -9.96
CA VAL A 84 18.78 -28.16 -10.00
C VAL A 84 20.25 -28.40 -10.38
N LYS A 85 20.88 -27.48 -11.12
CA LYS A 85 22.28 -27.64 -11.59
C LYS A 85 23.33 -27.71 -10.47
N TYR A 86 22.97 -27.32 -9.25
CA TYR A 86 23.84 -27.34 -8.07
C TYR A 86 23.33 -28.30 -6.99
N SER A 87 22.56 -29.32 -7.39
CA SER A 87 21.94 -30.34 -6.53
C SER A 87 22.85 -31.53 -6.21
N THR A 88 24.16 -31.44 -6.42
CA THR A 88 25.10 -32.46 -5.95
C THR A 88 25.16 -32.42 -4.41
N ASN A 89 24.26 -33.14 -3.75
CA ASN A 89 24.24 -33.59 -2.35
C ASN A 89 24.58 -32.62 -1.20
N ARG A 90 24.83 -31.33 -1.43
CA ARG A 90 25.04 -30.35 -0.37
C ARG A 90 24.13 -29.14 -0.60
N LYS A 91 23.12 -28.98 0.26
CA LYS A 91 22.25 -27.80 0.32
C LYS A 91 22.99 -26.64 1.01
N ILE A 92 24.11 -26.25 0.39
CA ILE A 92 24.98 -25.20 0.89
C ILE A 92 24.25 -23.87 0.82
N CYS A 93 24.32 -23.13 1.92
CA CYS A 93 23.72 -21.84 2.16
C CYS A 93 24.82 -20.83 2.52
N TYR A 94 24.58 -19.57 2.20
CA TYR A 94 25.36 -18.45 2.71
C TYR A 94 24.52 -17.60 3.64
N LYS A 95 25.00 -17.45 4.86
CA LYS A 95 24.51 -16.47 5.82
C LYS A 95 25.41 -15.25 5.75
N ILE A 96 24.81 -14.08 5.83
CA ILE A 96 25.56 -12.82 5.98
C ILE A 96 25.27 -12.24 7.34
N LYS A 97 26.20 -11.44 7.85
CA LYS A 97 25.96 -10.65 9.05
C LYS A 97 24.81 -9.67 8.78
N GLU A 98 23.82 -9.65 9.65
CA GLU A 98 22.68 -8.72 9.53
C GLU A 98 23.10 -7.31 9.97
N SER A 99 23.68 -6.54 9.03
CA SER A 99 23.89 -5.10 9.13
C SER A 99 23.23 -4.40 7.94
N PRO A 100 22.81 -3.12 8.05
CA PRO A 100 22.19 -2.40 6.93
C PRO A 100 23.02 -2.44 5.64
N GLU A 101 24.35 -2.32 5.74
CA GLU A 101 25.29 -2.43 4.62
C GLU A 101 25.18 -3.79 3.91
N PHE A 102 25.21 -4.89 4.68
CA PHE A 102 25.12 -6.24 4.13
C PHE A 102 23.73 -6.57 3.59
N GLN A 103 22.68 -5.98 4.17
CA GLN A 103 21.32 -6.11 3.64
C GLN A 103 21.19 -5.45 2.26
N VAL A 104 21.71 -4.22 2.07
CA VAL A 104 21.76 -3.57 0.74
C VAL A 104 22.56 -4.42 -0.24
N PHE A 105 23.76 -4.87 0.17
CA PHE A 105 24.62 -5.69 -0.66
C PHE A 105 23.92 -6.97 -1.14
N ARG A 106 23.19 -7.67 -0.24
CA ARG A 106 22.39 -8.84 -0.58
C ARG A 106 21.31 -8.54 -1.60
N GLU A 107 20.57 -7.44 -1.44
CA GLU A 107 19.52 -7.06 -2.39
C GLU A 107 20.09 -6.77 -3.78
N ILE A 108 21.21 -6.05 -3.83
CA ILE A 108 21.93 -5.78 -5.08
C ILE A 108 22.31 -7.10 -5.77
N LEU A 109 22.93 -8.02 -5.04
CA LEU A 109 23.35 -9.33 -5.57
C LEU A 109 22.16 -10.17 -6.06
N LEU A 110 21.04 -10.16 -5.33
CA LEU A 110 19.91 -11.01 -5.67
C LEU A 110 19.05 -10.43 -6.81
N PHE A 111 18.78 -9.12 -6.82
CA PHE A 111 17.71 -8.53 -7.65
C PHE A 111 18.18 -7.53 -8.70
N TYR A 112 19.30 -6.82 -8.53
CA TYR A 112 19.64 -5.68 -9.38
C TYR A 112 20.52 -6.00 -10.59
N HIS A 113 20.78 -7.27 -10.88
CA HIS A 113 21.75 -7.62 -11.92
C HIS A 113 21.17 -7.76 -13.35
N ASN A 114 19.84 -7.77 -13.56
CA ASN A 114 19.29 -8.26 -14.84
C ASN A 114 18.39 -7.34 -15.68
N ASP A 115 18.06 -6.12 -15.26
CA ASP A 115 17.22 -5.26 -16.09
C ASP A 115 17.99 -4.05 -16.65
N LYS A 116 18.41 -4.19 -17.93
CA LYS A 116 18.99 -3.19 -18.85
C LYS A 116 20.48 -2.85 -18.72
N VAL A 117 21.35 -3.78 -19.15
CA VAL A 117 22.47 -3.42 -20.04
C VAL A 117 22.06 -3.72 -21.49
N ASN A 118 20.98 -3.08 -21.95
CA ASN A 118 20.62 -3.04 -23.36
C ASN A 118 21.17 -1.79 -24.06
N HIS A 119 21.98 -0.98 -23.37
CA HIS A 119 23.04 -0.29 -24.09
C HIS A 119 24.11 -1.32 -24.42
N PRO A 120 24.59 -1.43 -25.67
CA PRO A 120 25.82 -2.12 -25.97
C PRO A 120 26.96 -1.32 -25.34
N VAL A 121 27.09 -1.39 -24.01
CA VAL A 121 28.32 -1.06 -23.33
C VAL A 121 29.20 -2.25 -23.62
N THR A 122 30.19 -2.02 -24.46
CA THR A 122 31.32 -2.90 -24.84
C THR A 122 32.19 -3.28 -23.62
N GLY A 123 31.59 -3.56 -22.46
CA GLY A 123 32.25 -3.58 -21.16
C GLY A 123 31.75 -4.62 -20.15
N GLU A 124 30.76 -5.46 -20.44
CA GLU A 124 30.45 -6.62 -19.55
C GLU A 124 31.66 -7.55 -19.42
N ASN A 125 32.43 -7.73 -20.50
CA ASN A 125 33.70 -8.43 -20.46
C ASN A 125 34.75 -7.72 -19.57
N ASN A 126 34.65 -6.41 -19.34
CA ASN A 126 35.62 -5.67 -18.52
C ASN A 126 35.33 -5.71 -17.01
N LEU A 127 34.07 -5.90 -16.58
CA LEU A 127 33.73 -6.03 -15.16
C LEU A 127 34.14 -7.40 -14.59
N LEU A 128 33.84 -8.48 -15.33
CA LEU A 128 34.20 -9.85 -14.96
C LEU A 128 35.72 -10.09 -14.99
N ASN A 129 36.45 -9.29 -15.78
CA ASN A 129 37.92 -9.32 -15.87
C ASN A 129 38.62 -8.60 -14.71
N LYS A 130 37.96 -7.64 -14.02
CA LYS A 130 38.56 -6.94 -12.86
C LYS A 130 38.45 -7.73 -11.55
N PHE A 131 37.49 -8.64 -11.44
CA PHE A 131 37.32 -9.52 -10.27
C PHE A 131 37.16 -10.99 -10.68
N PRO A 132 38.22 -11.63 -11.21
CA PRO A 132 38.16 -13.00 -11.73
C PRO A 132 37.73 -14.04 -10.67
N VAL A 133 37.91 -13.75 -9.39
CA VAL A 133 37.46 -14.61 -8.27
C VAL A 133 35.93 -14.66 -8.16
N TRP A 134 35.25 -13.57 -8.48
CA TRP A 134 33.79 -13.44 -8.31
C TRP A 134 33.02 -13.81 -9.58
N SER A 135 33.59 -13.57 -10.76
CA SER A 135 32.91 -13.72 -12.04
C SER A 135 32.47 -15.16 -12.36
N LYS A 136 33.33 -16.16 -12.09
CA LYS A 136 33.00 -17.58 -12.33
C LYS A 136 32.05 -18.17 -11.27
N ASN A 137 31.89 -17.49 -10.13
CA ASN A 137 31.17 -18.01 -8.95
C ASN A 137 29.89 -17.20 -8.61
N LEU A 138 29.63 -16.07 -9.28
CA LEU A 138 28.54 -15.16 -8.90
C LEU A 138 27.16 -15.84 -8.90
N ARG A 139 26.88 -16.70 -9.88
CA ARG A 139 25.63 -17.46 -9.93
C ARG A 139 25.50 -18.42 -8.74
N GLU A 140 26.56 -19.14 -8.41
CA GLU A 140 26.58 -20.06 -7.27
C GLU A 140 26.47 -19.30 -5.95
N ILE A 141 27.16 -18.16 -5.79
CA ILE A 141 27.01 -17.26 -4.64
C ILE A 141 25.56 -16.80 -4.50
N ARG A 142 24.91 -16.36 -5.59
CA ARG A 142 23.50 -15.94 -5.56
C ARG A 142 22.58 -17.08 -5.14
N ILE A 143 22.83 -18.30 -5.60
CA ILE A 143 22.06 -19.48 -5.21
C ILE A 143 22.23 -19.75 -3.71
N LYS A 144 23.48 -19.87 -3.23
CA LYS A 144 23.77 -20.12 -1.81
C LYS A 144 23.21 -19.02 -0.91
N LEU A 145 23.32 -17.76 -1.34
CA LEU A 145 22.78 -16.59 -0.63
C LEU A 145 21.25 -16.57 -0.61
N ALA A 146 20.59 -16.89 -1.73
CA ALA A 146 19.14 -16.99 -1.79
C ALA A 146 18.62 -18.09 -0.85
N ARG A 147 19.30 -19.24 -0.82
CA ARG A 147 18.98 -20.36 0.09
C ARG A 147 19.16 -19.98 1.55
N GLY A 148 20.28 -19.35 1.91
CA GLY A 148 20.51 -18.88 3.27
C GLY A 148 19.52 -17.79 3.71
N LEU A 149 19.11 -16.91 2.80
CA LEU A 149 18.04 -15.95 3.06
C LEU A 149 16.69 -16.65 3.28
N LEU A 150 16.33 -17.63 2.45
CA LEU A 150 15.09 -18.40 2.60
C LEU A 150 15.07 -19.11 3.96
N ASP A 151 16.14 -19.81 4.31
CA ASP A 151 16.31 -20.48 5.60
C ASP A 151 16.15 -19.50 6.77
N THR A 152 16.79 -18.33 6.69
CA THR A 152 16.67 -17.26 7.68
C THR A 152 15.24 -16.72 7.81
N ILE A 153 14.51 -16.58 6.70
CA ILE A 153 13.11 -16.15 6.69
C ILE A 153 12.22 -17.20 7.37
N LEU A 154 12.44 -18.48 7.09
CA LEU A 154 11.65 -19.58 7.67
C LEU A 154 11.93 -19.79 9.15
N ALA A 155 13.17 -19.56 9.58
CA ALA A 155 13.53 -19.56 11.00
C ALA A 155 12.86 -18.41 11.78
N GLY A 156 12.34 -17.37 11.10
CA GLY A 156 11.64 -16.25 11.72
C GLY A 156 12.54 -15.22 12.41
N ASN A 157 13.85 -15.43 12.43
CA ASN A 157 14.84 -14.64 13.17
C ASN A 157 15.45 -13.52 12.32
N CYS A 158 14.64 -12.76 11.59
CA CYS A 158 15.15 -11.65 10.77
C CYS A 158 14.25 -10.41 10.77
N GLU A 159 14.90 -9.26 10.94
CA GLU A 159 14.32 -7.93 10.82
C GLU A 159 14.96 -7.22 9.61
N PHE A 160 14.11 -6.67 8.76
CA PHE A 160 14.50 -5.97 7.54
C PHE A 160 13.73 -4.64 7.52
N PRO A 161 14.29 -3.54 6.98
CA PRO A 161 13.57 -2.29 6.83
C PRO A 161 12.23 -2.54 6.12
N ALA A 162 11.15 -1.93 6.60
CA ALA A 162 9.81 -2.37 6.19
C ALA A 162 9.54 -2.20 4.68
N LYS A 163 10.20 -1.22 4.03
CA LYS A 163 10.16 -0.96 2.58
C LYS A 163 11.25 -1.66 1.75
N SER A 164 12.10 -2.49 2.36
CA SER A 164 13.15 -3.18 1.61
C SER A 164 12.63 -4.33 0.76
N ILE A 165 13.32 -4.69 -0.33
CA ILE A 165 12.95 -5.83 -1.16
C ILE A 165 13.02 -7.13 -0.34
N THR A 166 13.98 -7.23 0.58
CA THR A 166 14.12 -8.39 1.46
C THR A 166 12.91 -8.52 2.39
N ASN A 167 12.40 -7.41 2.95
CA ASN A 167 11.20 -7.44 3.78
C ASN A 167 9.96 -7.85 2.98
N GLN A 168 9.82 -7.31 1.76
CA GLN A 168 8.77 -7.71 0.84
C GLN A 168 8.80 -9.23 0.58
N LEU A 169 9.98 -9.80 0.29
CA LEU A 169 10.15 -11.23 0.06
C LEU A 169 9.87 -12.06 1.31
N LYS A 170 10.31 -11.61 2.49
CA LYS A 170 9.95 -12.24 3.77
C LYS A 170 8.42 -12.35 3.90
N ASN A 171 7.70 -11.28 3.57
CA ASN A 171 6.24 -11.27 3.61
C ASN A 171 5.63 -12.18 2.54
N ASP A 172 6.15 -12.17 1.32
CA ASP A 172 5.71 -13.04 0.21
C ASP A 172 5.89 -14.53 0.55
N ILE A 173 7.03 -14.92 1.11
CA ILE A 173 7.27 -16.30 1.58
C ILE A 173 6.35 -16.67 2.74
N LYS A 174 6.11 -15.75 3.68
CA LYS A 174 5.14 -15.95 4.77
C LYS A 174 3.72 -16.12 4.24
N ILE A 175 3.32 -15.41 3.18
CA ILE A 175 2.03 -15.56 2.51
C ILE A 175 1.93 -16.97 1.92
N LEU A 176 2.92 -17.41 1.11
CA LEU A 176 2.92 -18.75 0.53
C LEU A 176 2.85 -19.85 1.60
N SER A 177 3.64 -19.70 2.68
CA SER A 177 3.62 -20.63 3.82
C SER A 177 2.23 -20.70 4.46
N THR A 178 1.54 -19.57 4.55
CA THR A 178 0.20 -19.48 5.14
C THR A 178 -0.84 -20.13 4.25
N LEU A 179 -0.82 -19.84 2.95
CA LEU A 179 -1.73 -20.44 1.98
C LEU A 179 -1.54 -21.96 1.93
N LYS A 180 -0.29 -22.43 1.94
CA LYS A 180 0.04 -23.86 2.04
C LYS A 180 -0.56 -24.48 3.29
N ARG A 181 -0.37 -23.85 4.46
CA ARG A 181 -0.91 -24.33 5.74
C ARG A 181 -2.43 -24.36 5.77
N ILE A 182 -3.08 -23.32 5.24
CA ILE A 182 -4.55 -23.25 5.10
C ILE A 182 -5.06 -24.40 4.22
N LYS A 183 -4.39 -24.67 3.10
CA LYS A 183 -4.72 -25.77 2.19
C LYS A 183 -4.56 -27.13 2.87
N GLU A 184 -3.44 -27.36 3.54
CA GLU A 184 -3.14 -28.61 4.27
C GLU A 184 -4.15 -28.88 5.40
N LEU A 185 -4.55 -27.83 6.13
CA LEU A 185 -5.53 -27.92 7.20
C LEU A 185 -6.99 -27.90 6.72
N GLN A 186 -7.21 -27.76 5.41
CA GLN A 186 -8.55 -27.64 4.81
C GLN A 186 -9.40 -26.54 5.48
N ILE A 187 -8.76 -25.43 5.86
CA ILE A 187 -9.45 -24.30 6.49
C ILE A 187 -10.42 -23.69 5.47
N PRO A 188 -11.73 -23.56 5.78
CA PRO A 188 -12.75 -23.14 4.81
C PRO A 188 -12.79 -21.62 4.63
N VAL A 189 -11.68 -21.01 4.18
CA VAL A 189 -11.61 -19.57 3.83
C VAL A 189 -12.02 -19.28 2.39
N ASN A 190 -12.28 -20.31 1.59
CA ASN A 190 -12.56 -20.20 0.15
C ASN A 190 -13.93 -19.58 -0.17
N SER A 191 -14.79 -19.36 0.83
CA SER A 191 -16.08 -18.68 0.62
C SER A 191 -15.92 -17.18 0.35
N LEU A 192 -14.78 -16.58 0.73
CA LEU A 192 -14.43 -15.20 0.44
C LEU A 192 -13.31 -15.15 -0.59
N GLN A 193 -13.30 -14.09 -1.38
CA GLN A 193 -12.28 -13.88 -2.40
C GLN A 193 -10.92 -13.57 -1.76
N LEU A 194 -9.87 -14.28 -2.20
CA LEU A 194 -8.49 -13.98 -1.80
C LEU A 194 -7.97 -12.79 -2.62
N LEU A 195 -7.47 -11.77 -1.92
CA LEU A 195 -6.72 -10.67 -2.52
C LEU A 195 -5.25 -10.73 -2.09
N LEU A 196 -4.36 -10.64 -3.07
CA LEU A 196 -2.91 -10.64 -2.88
C LEU A 196 -2.27 -9.43 -3.56
N PRO A 197 -1.03 -9.07 -3.17
CA PRO A 197 -0.24 -8.05 -3.85
C PRO A 197 0.04 -8.34 -5.34
N PHE A 198 -0.27 -9.54 -5.82
CA PHE A 198 -0.08 -9.96 -7.19
C PHE A 198 -1.35 -9.83 -8.04
N ASN A 199 -2.51 -9.50 -7.45
CA ASN A 199 -3.75 -9.35 -8.21
C ASN A 199 -3.86 -7.95 -8.84
N SER A 200 -4.57 -7.85 -9.97
CA SER A 200 -4.97 -6.56 -10.55
C SER A 200 -6.13 -5.95 -9.79
N LEU A 201 -5.85 -5.01 -8.88
CA LEU A 201 -6.92 -4.30 -8.16
C LEU A 201 -7.80 -3.46 -9.09
N ASP A 202 -7.29 -2.96 -10.21
CA ASP A 202 -8.09 -2.27 -11.22
C ASP A 202 -9.15 -3.19 -11.82
N ALA A 203 -8.77 -4.42 -12.19
CA ALA A 203 -9.71 -5.41 -12.72
C ALA A 203 -10.76 -5.79 -11.67
N ILE A 204 -10.33 -6.01 -10.43
CA ILE A 204 -11.24 -6.31 -9.31
C ILE A 204 -12.22 -5.16 -9.06
N LEU A 205 -11.72 -3.92 -9.03
CA LEU A 205 -12.55 -2.72 -8.82
C LEU A 205 -13.55 -2.54 -9.97
N TYR A 206 -13.15 -2.85 -11.20
CA TYR A 206 -14.05 -2.88 -12.36
C TYR A 206 -15.18 -3.91 -12.17
N LEU A 207 -14.86 -5.15 -11.76
CA LEU A 207 -15.88 -6.17 -11.46
C LEU A 207 -16.83 -5.76 -10.33
N TYR A 208 -16.31 -5.07 -9.30
CA TYR A 208 -17.14 -4.46 -8.25
C TYR A 208 -18.07 -3.37 -8.80
N SER A 209 -17.57 -2.54 -9.72
CA SER A 209 -18.37 -1.47 -10.34
C SER A 209 -19.53 -2.02 -11.17
N LEU A 210 -19.35 -3.20 -11.78
CA LEU A 210 -20.36 -3.95 -12.52
C LEU A 210 -21.30 -4.78 -11.63
N ASN A 211 -21.10 -4.78 -10.30
CA ASN A 211 -21.80 -5.64 -9.34
C ASN A 211 -21.70 -7.15 -9.65
N ILE A 212 -20.63 -7.59 -10.32
CA ILE A 212 -20.32 -9.02 -10.52
C ILE A 212 -19.88 -9.62 -9.17
N ILE A 213 -19.05 -8.89 -8.44
CA ILE A 213 -18.69 -9.21 -7.05
C ILE A 213 -19.73 -8.57 -6.12
N THR A 214 -20.52 -9.40 -5.44
CA THR A 214 -21.57 -8.94 -4.52
C THR A 214 -21.04 -8.82 -3.09
N ASP A 215 -20.16 -9.74 -2.67
CA ASP A 215 -19.56 -9.76 -1.34
C ASP A 215 -18.90 -8.43 -0.96
N GLU A 216 -19.09 -7.99 0.29
CA GLU A 216 -18.40 -6.79 0.79
C GLU A 216 -16.98 -7.06 1.25
N LEU A 217 -16.62 -8.33 1.48
CA LEU A 217 -15.37 -8.73 2.11
C LEU A 217 -14.57 -9.61 1.17
N CYS A 218 -13.28 -9.28 1.08
CA CYS A 218 -12.26 -10.21 0.66
C CYS A 218 -11.46 -10.64 1.89
N TRP A 219 -10.47 -11.51 1.70
CA TRP A 219 -9.48 -11.82 2.72
C TRP A 219 -8.07 -11.79 2.15
N SER A 220 -7.09 -11.53 3.00
CA SER A 220 -5.67 -11.63 2.65
C SER A 220 -4.82 -11.96 3.86
N PRO A 221 -3.87 -12.92 3.75
CA PRO A 221 -2.86 -13.13 4.79
C PRO A 221 -1.72 -12.09 4.73
N CYS A 222 -1.75 -11.18 3.74
CA CYS A 222 -0.76 -10.14 3.54
C CYS A 222 -1.04 -8.94 4.45
N ILE A 223 -0.10 -8.63 5.34
CA ILE A 223 -0.15 -7.45 6.22
C ILE A 223 1.20 -6.73 6.08
N ASP A 224 1.35 -5.95 5.03
CA ASP A 224 2.51 -5.10 4.80
C ASP A 224 2.11 -3.70 4.32
N VAL A 225 3.05 -2.76 4.45
CA VAL A 225 2.86 -1.33 4.19
C VAL A 225 2.33 -1.11 2.77
N ASP A 226 3.02 -1.63 1.75
CA ASP A 226 2.69 -1.36 0.35
C ASP A 226 1.31 -1.93 -0.01
N PHE A 227 1.00 -3.15 0.42
CA PHE A 227 -0.28 -3.78 0.12
C PHE A 227 -1.45 -3.09 0.82
N VAL A 228 -1.30 -2.73 2.10
CA VAL A 228 -2.36 -2.04 2.85
C VAL A 228 -2.63 -0.66 2.27
N MET A 229 -1.59 0.08 1.89
CA MET A 229 -1.74 1.37 1.21
C MET A 229 -2.44 1.21 -0.15
N MET A 230 -2.03 0.21 -0.93
CA MET A 230 -2.66 -0.08 -2.23
C MET A 230 -4.15 -0.43 -2.06
N LEU A 231 -4.53 -1.20 -1.04
CA LEU A 231 -5.95 -1.47 -0.76
C LEU A 231 -6.73 -0.18 -0.44
N MET A 232 -6.17 0.68 0.42
CA MET A 232 -6.79 1.96 0.77
C MET A 232 -6.97 2.83 -0.48
N GLU A 233 -5.96 2.96 -1.33
CA GLU A 233 -6.01 3.74 -2.59
C GLU A 233 -7.13 3.31 -3.55
N PHE A 234 -7.48 2.03 -3.53
CA PHE A 234 -8.57 1.47 -4.32
C PHE A 234 -9.93 1.51 -3.60
N GLY A 235 -10.00 2.17 -2.44
CA GLY A 235 -11.23 2.39 -1.66
C GLY A 235 -11.59 1.26 -0.71
N PHE A 236 -10.75 0.23 -0.58
CA PHE A 236 -10.96 -0.83 0.41
C PHE A 236 -10.63 -0.32 1.81
N ILE A 237 -11.45 -0.69 2.79
CA ILE A 237 -11.14 -0.48 4.22
C ILE A 237 -10.50 -1.76 4.74
N PRO A 238 -9.21 -1.75 5.14
CA PRO A 238 -8.56 -2.92 5.69
C PRO A 238 -9.00 -3.15 7.15
N ILE A 239 -9.62 -4.29 7.42
CA ILE A 239 -10.12 -4.68 8.74
C ILE A 239 -9.35 -5.93 9.19
N GLY A 240 -8.72 -5.91 10.37
CA GLY A 240 -8.05 -7.12 10.88
C GLY A 240 -9.04 -8.18 11.35
N TYR A 241 -8.68 -9.45 11.16
CA TYR A 241 -9.42 -10.60 11.66
C TYR A 241 -8.47 -11.66 12.19
N ARG A 242 -8.78 -12.23 13.35
CA ARG A 242 -7.96 -13.28 13.96
C ARG A 242 -8.51 -14.65 13.58
N LEU A 243 -7.81 -15.35 12.68
CA LEU A 243 -8.06 -16.75 12.38
C LEU A 243 -7.55 -17.61 13.55
N VAL A 244 -8.43 -18.41 14.14
CA VAL A 244 -8.10 -19.33 15.23
C VAL A 244 -8.55 -20.73 14.85
N PHE A 245 -7.59 -21.63 14.66
CA PHE A 245 -7.79 -23.05 14.41
C PHE A 245 -6.82 -23.87 15.28
N PRO A 246 -7.09 -25.16 15.55
CA PRO A 246 -6.14 -26.01 16.26
C PRO A 246 -4.76 -25.96 15.61
N ALA A 247 -3.73 -25.57 16.37
CA ALA A 247 -2.35 -25.40 15.90
C ALA A 247 -2.15 -24.38 14.75
N PHE A 248 -3.08 -23.43 14.55
CA PHE A 248 -2.94 -22.33 13.61
C PHE A 248 -3.69 -21.09 14.10
N GLU A 249 -2.94 -20.10 14.59
CA GLU A 249 -3.46 -18.77 14.91
C GLU A 249 -2.74 -17.74 14.06
N ARG A 250 -3.51 -16.88 13.38
CA ARG A 250 -2.94 -15.81 12.57
C ARG A 250 -3.92 -14.65 12.42
N VAL A 251 -3.40 -13.43 12.52
CA VAL A 251 -4.14 -12.24 12.09
C VAL A 251 -4.03 -12.11 10.58
N ILE A 252 -5.16 -11.94 9.91
CA ILE A 252 -5.29 -11.62 8.48
C ILE A 252 -5.97 -10.25 8.35
N ILE A 253 -6.01 -9.71 7.13
CA ILE A 253 -6.88 -8.59 6.80
C ILE A 253 -8.07 -9.06 5.98
N LEU A 254 -9.19 -8.36 6.17
CA LEU A 254 -10.40 -8.45 5.39
C LEU A 254 -10.60 -7.11 4.68
N PRO A 255 -10.08 -6.95 3.44
CA PRO A 255 -10.32 -5.74 2.66
C PRO A 255 -11.81 -5.60 2.40
N LYS A 256 -12.40 -4.49 2.86
CA LYS A 256 -13.85 -4.27 2.80
C LYS A 256 -14.26 -3.21 1.77
N MET A 257 -15.14 -3.60 0.85
CA MET A 257 -15.79 -2.73 -0.13
C MET A 257 -17.32 -2.78 0.07
N HIS A 258 -17.85 -1.82 0.84
CA HIS A 258 -19.29 -1.76 1.13
C HIS A 258 -20.17 -1.72 -0.13
N GLN A 259 -21.32 -2.39 -0.08
CA GLN A 259 -22.35 -2.29 -1.13
C GLN A 259 -22.98 -0.90 -1.15
N PHE A 260 -23.14 -0.30 0.03
CA PHE A 260 -23.55 1.09 0.20
C PHE A 260 -22.50 1.84 1.01
N ARG A 261 -21.91 2.86 0.39
CA ARG A 261 -20.88 3.68 1.02
C ARG A 261 -21.51 4.94 1.60
N CYS A 262 -21.17 5.25 2.84
CA CYS A 262 -21.58 6.48 3.49
C CYS A 262 -20.56 7.58 3.15
N CYS A 263 -21.00 8.61 2.44
CA CYS A 263 -20.15 9.67 1.93
C CYS A 263 -20.73 11.04 2.28
N LEU A 264 -19.86 12.05 2.38
CA LEU A 264 -20.21 13.41 2.72
C LEU A 264 -19.38 14.39 1.88
N ALA A 265 -20.00 15.38 1.25
CA ALA A 265 -19.26 16.55 0.79
C ALA A 265 -18.99 17.44 2.02
N PRO A 266 -17.78 17.99 2.23
CA PRO A 266 -17.47 18.72 3.46
C PRO A 266 -18.47 19.83 3.82
N LEU A 267 -19.01 20.56 2.83
CA LEU A 267 -20.00 21.62 3.04
C LEU A 267 -21.42 21.12 3.35
N ASP A 268 -21.72 19.84 3.13
CA ASP A 268 -23.03 19.25 3.41
C ASP A 268 -23.16 18.84 4.89
N ILE A 269 -22.11 19.05 5.71
CA ILE A 269 -22.14 18.70 7.12
C ILE A 269 -23.17 19.54 7.89
N LYS A 270 -23.96 18.87 8.73
CA LYS A 270 -24.88 19.56 9.65
C LYS A 270 -24.10 20.10 10.85
N LEU A 271 -24.56 21.24 11.37
CA LEU A 271 -23.90 21.96 12.46
C LEU A 271 -24.71 21.92 13.76
N PRO A 272 -24.63 20.85 14.58
CA PRO A 272 -25.26 20.80 15.89
C PRO A 272 -24.80 21.94 16.82
N LYS A 273 -25.75 22.76 17.27
CA LYS A 273 -25.48 23.91 18.17
C LYS A 273 -24.65 23.55 19.41
N LYS A 274 -24.89 22.38 20.01
CA LYS A 274 -24.16 21.90 21.19
C LYS A 274 -22.67 21.65 20.90
N ALA A 275 -22.34 21.15 19.72
CA ALA A 275 -20.95 20.92 19.31
C ALA A 275 -20.25 22.25 19.00
N LEU A 276 -20.92 23.18 18.32
CA LEU A 276 -20.35 24.50 18.00
C LEU A 276 -19.97 25.32 19.24
N LYS A 277 -20.68 25.16 20.37
CA LYS A 277 -20.33 25.81 21.64
C LYS A 277 -18.97 25.39 22.20
N LEU A 278 -18.36 24.31 21.69
CA LEU A 278 -17.07 23.81 22.17
C LEU A 278 -15.87 24.48 21.49
N LYS A 279 -16.06 25.27 20.43
CA LYS A 279 -14.97 25.87 19.63
C LYS A 279 -14.00 26.76 20.42
N GLU A 280 -14.47 27.36 21.52
CA GLU A 280 -13.68 28.22 22.41
C GLU A 280 -12.90 27.42 23.46
N GLN A 281 -13.18 26.12 23.61
CA GLN A 281 -12.56 25.26 24.63
C GLN A 281 -11.64 24.19 24.02
N LEU A 282 -11.79 23.94 22.72
CA LEU A 282 -11.19 22.81 22.03
C LEU A 282 -10.26 23.28 20.91
N GLN A 283 -9.17 22.56 20.74
CA GLN A 283 -8.19 22.76 19.69
C GLN A 283 -8.13 21.52 18.81
N ILE A 284 -8.14 21.69 17.48
CA ILE A 284 -7.87 20.64 16.51
C ILE A 284 -6.42 20.69 16.05
N THR A 285 -5.78 19.53 15.92
CA THR A 285 -4.48 19.38 15.25
C THR A 285 -4.52 18.22 14.25
N ILE A 286 -3.47 18.13 13.42
CA ILE A 286 -3.25 17.04 12.47
C ILE A 286 -1.87 16.46 12.74
N ASN A 287 -1.76 15.14 12.79
CA ASN A 287 -0.51 14.38 12.95
C ASN A 287 0.30 14.79 14.19
N GLN A 288 -0.34 15.35 15.22
CA GLN A 288 0.39 15.75 16.42
C GLN A 288 0.71 14.56 17.33
N ASP A 289 -0.22 13.61 17.44
CA ASP A 289 -0.03 12.44 18.31
C ASP A 289 -0.82 11.21 17.80
N PHE A 290 -0.36 10.67 16.67
CA PHE A 290 -0.97 9.51 16.01
C PHE A 290 -1.10 8.30 16.94
N HIS A 291 -0.07 8.02 17.75
CA HIS A 291 -0.04 6.88 18.64
C HIS A 291 -1.04 7.02 19.79
N GLN A 292 -1.22 8.22 20.34
CA GLN A 292 -2.23 8.44 21.38
C GLN A 292 -3.65 8.35 20.80
N VAL A 293 -3.87 8.77 19.55
CA VAL A 293 -5.15 8.54 18.86
C VAL A 293 -5.42 7.05 18.67
N MET A 294 -4.45 6.30 18.16
CA MET A 294 -4.55 4.85 17.98
C MET A 294 -4.84 4.13 19.30
N LYS A 295 -4.12 4.51 20.38
CA LYS A 295 -4.37 4.00 21.72
C LYS A 295 -5.80 4.33 22.19
N GLY A 296 -6.26 5.57 21.99
CA GLY A 296 -7.61 6.00 22.36
C GLY A 296 -8.72 5.19 21.67
N ILE A 297 -8.51 4.80 20.41
CA ILE A 297 -9.40 3.90 19.66
C ILE A 297 -9.43 2.51 20.31
N VAL A 298 -8.25 1.92 20.57
CA VAL A 298 -8.15 0.59 21.19
C VAL A 298 -8.70 0.58 22.61
N ASP A 299 -8.44 1.61 23.42
CA ASP A 299 -9.00 1.73 24.77
C ASP A 299 -10.53 1.82 24.73
N LYS A 300 -11.09 2.50 23.72
CA LYS A 300 -12.53 2.74 23.61
C LYS A 300 -13.30 1.53 23.12
N PHE A 301 -12.77 0.81 22.14
CA PHE A 301 -13.48 -0.26 21.44
C PHE A 301 -12.89 -1.65 21.71
N GLY A 302 -11.68 -1.76 22.25
CA GLY A 302 -10.88 -2.99 22.28
C GLY A 302 -10.07 -3.16 20.99
N GLU A 303 -9.31 -4.26 20.88
CA GLU A 303 -8.57 -4.57 19.65
C GLU A 303 -9.54 -4.77 18.48
N ASN A 304 -10.57 -5.61 18.63
CA ASN A 304 -11.60 -5.98 17.64
C ASN A 304 -11.07 -6.28 16.23
N TRP A 305 -10.75 -5.23 15.47
CA TRP A 305 -10.19 -5.29 14.12
C TRP A 305 -8.81 -4.61 14.00
N LEU A 306 -8.46 -3.73 14.92
CA LEU A 306 -7.20 -3.00 14.99
C LEU A 306 -6.19 -3.81 15.83
N TYR A 307 -5.94 -5.06 15.43
CA TYR A 307 -4.99 -5.94 16.10
C TYR A 307 -3.56 -5.40 16.03
N PRO A 308 -2.63 -5.86 16.92
CA PRO A 308 -1.25 -5.36 16.95
C PRO A 308 -0.52 -5.34 15.59
N PRO A 309 -0.66 -6.35 14.68
CA PRO A 309 -0.06 -6.27 13.35
C PRO A 309 -0.63 -5.14 12.47
N ILE A 310 -1.92 -4.81 12.62
CA ILE A 310 -2.56 -3.71 11.90
C ILE A 310 -2.11 -2.37 12.46
N GLN A 311 -2.04 -2.25 13.80
CA GLN A 311 -1.49 -1.07 14.48
C GLN A 311 -0.06 -0.78 14.01
N HIS A 312 0.79 -1.82 13.97
CA HIS A 312 2.17 -1.71 13.52
C HIS A 312 2.26 -1.22 12.06
N VAL A 313 1.51 -1.82 11.13
CA VAL A 313 1.51 -1.36 9.73
C VAL A 313 0.97 0.06 9.60
N PHE A 314 -0.07 0.44 10.36
CA PHE A 314 -0.59 1.80 10.35
C PHE A 314 0.45 2.80 10.86
N SER A 315 1.16 2.49 11.94
CA SER A 315 2.27 3.31 12.44
C SER A 315 3.39 3.45 11.42
N LEU A 316 3.76 2.37 10.72
CA LEU A 316 4.75 2.45 9.64
C LEU A 316 4.28 3.33 8.48
N ILE A 317 3.04 3.16 8.00
CA ILE A 317 2.48 3.99 6.93
C ILE A 317 2.51 5.47 7.34
N HIS A 318 2.06 5.78 8.56
CA HIS A 318 2.08 7.14 9.09
C HIS A 318 3.51 7.71 9.17
N PHE A 319 4.45 6.94 9.71
CA PHE A 319 5.86 7.32 9.79
C PHE A 319 6.46 7.65 8.42
N TYR A 320 6.32 6.73 7.46
CA TYR A 320 6.89 6.92 6.11
C TYR A 320 6.29 8.11 5.37
N THR A 321 4.98 8.35 5.52
CA THR A 321 4.28 9.42 4.81
C THR A 321 4.60 10.80 5.37
N ASN A 322 4.95 10.89 6.66
CA ASN A 322 5.38 12.15 7.30
C ASN A 322 6.90 12.39 7.22
N LEU A 323 7.72 11.34 7.20
CA LEU A 323 9.17 11.47 6.99
C LEU A 323 9.47 12.07 5.60
N GLN A 324 8.72 11.64 4.59
CA GLN A 324 8.88 12.13 3.22
C GLN A 324 8.59 13.64 3.11
N SER A 325 7.61 14.17 3.86
CA SER A 325 7.34 15.61 3.94
C SER A 325 8.48 16.40 4.61
N TYR A 326 9.08 15.85 5.67
CA TYR A 326 10.19 16.50 6.37
C TYR A 326 11.44 16.64 5.48
N ILE A 327 11.76 15.59 4.71
CA ILE A 327 12.91 15.58 3.79
C ILE A 327 12.71 16.55 2.62
N THR A 328 11.48 16.73 2.13
CA THR A 328 11.19 17.70 1.06
C THR A 328 11.30 19.14 1.53
N ASP A 329 10.87 19.45 2.76
CA ASP A 329 10.91 20.82 3.28
C ASP A 329 12.35 21.27 3.55
N ASN A 330 13.20 20.39 4.08
CA ASN A 330 14.59 20.74 4.39
C ASN A 330 15.52 20.80 3.16
N ASN A 331 15.25 20.00 2.13
CA ASN A 331 16.10 19.98 0.91
C ASN A 331 15.73 21.04 -0.13
N THR A 332 14.70 21.87 0.09
CA THR A 332 14.44 23.03 -0.78
C THR A 332 15.38 24.22 -0.52
N MET A 333 16.30 24.12 0.46
CA MET A 333 17.31 25.15 0.74
C MET A 333 18.71 24.91 0.16
N SER A 334 19.01 23.77 -0.48
CA SER A 334 20.32 23.53 -1.12
C SER A 334 20.16 23.15 -2.60
N LYS A 335 20.08 24.17 -3.46
CA LYS A 335 20.32 24.00 -4.90
C LYS A 335 21.83 23.93 -5.13
N ASP A 336 22.41 22.74 -5.11
CA ASP A 336 23.65 22.50 -5.82
C ASP A 336 23.60 21.18 -6.60
N ASN A 337 23.93 21.31 -7.88
CA ASN A 337 23.87 20.29 -8.91
C ASN A 337 24.96 19.22 -8.67
N VAL A 338 24.58 18.03 -8.21
CA VAL A 338 25.39 16.83 -8.40
C VAL A 338 24.51 15.67 -8.88
N ASN A 339 24.66 15.35 -10.17
CA ASN A 339 24.41 14.06 -10.82
C ASN A 339 23.11 13.30 -10.50
N GLY A 340 22.02 13.75 -11.13
CA GLY A 340 21.55 12.99 -12.30
C GLY A 340 20.83 11.65 -12.13
N VAL A 341 20.14 11.37 -11.01
CA VAL A 341 18.98 10.45 -11.01
C VAL A 341 17.91 11.03 -10.07
N LYS A 342 17.00 11.84 -10.61
CA LYS A 342 15.79 12.23 -9.89
C LYS A 342 14.79 11.08 -9.94
N MET A 343 14.82 10.19 -8.95
CA MET A 343 13.68 9.33 -8.65
C MET A 343 12.46 10.24 -8.44
N GLY A 344 11.40 10.05 -9.23
CA GLY A 344 10.19 10.86 -9.14
C GLY A 344 9.62 10.79 -7.73
N LYS A 345 9.60 11.92 -7.01
CA LYS A 345 9.02 12.04 -5.67
C LYS A 345 7.50 12.00 -5.76
N GLY A 346 6.94 10.81 -5.98
CA GLY A 346 5.52 10.57 -5.72
C GLY A 346 5.29 10.58 -4.23
N GLU A 347 4.51 11.55 -3.72
CA GLU A 347 3.99 11.44 -2.36
C GLU A 347 3.00 10.28 -2.34
N LEU A 348 3.18 9.37 -1.39
CA LEU A 348 2.34 8.19 -1.19
C LEU A 348 1.09 8.53 -0.37
N SER A 349 0.09 7.64 -0.38
CA SER A 349 -1.16 7.83 0.36
C SER A 349 -0.87 8.05 1.82
N LYS A 350 -1.33 9.17 2.38
CA LYS A 350 -0.97 9.58 3.74
C LYS A 350 -1.98 9.01 4.71
N LEU A 351 -1.49 8.22 5.67
CA LEU A 351 -2.28 7.88 6.85
C LEU A 351 -2.06 8.97 7.88
N ILE A 352 -3.15 9.63 8.27
CA ILE A 352 -3.12 10.82 9.10
C ILE A 352 -3.96 10.63 10.34
N SER A 353 -3.58 11.33 11.41
CA SER A 353 -4.41 11.49 12.60
C SER A 353 -4.95 12.91 12.70
N VAL A 354 -6.15 13.02 13.22
CA VAL A 354 -6.79 14.30 13.56
C VAL A 354 -7.09 14.26 15.04
N GLU A 355 -6.52 15.19 15.81
CA GLU A 355 -6.64 15.22 17.26
C GLU A 355 -7.52 16.37 17.73
N VAL A 356 -8.27 16.16 18.81
CA VAL A 356 -8.99 17.23 19.52
C VAL A 356 -8.55 17.28 20.97
N TRP A 357 -8.02 18.44 21.36
CA TRP A 357 -7.44 18.69 22.66
C TRP A 357 -8.34 19.60 23.50
N LYS A 358 -8.35 19.34 24.81
CA LYS A 358 -8.87 20.24 25.84
C LYS A 358 -7.83 20.36 26.94
N ASN A 359 -7.32 21.55 27.20
CA ASN A 359 -6.29 21.78 28.23
C ASN A 359 -5.09 20.81 28.11
N LYS A 360 -4.58 20.59 26.88
CA LYS A 360 -3.49 19.64 26.55
C LYS A 360 -3.82 18.14 26.72
N GLN A 361 -5.06 17.79 27.06
CA GLN A 361 -5.51 16.41 27.08
C GLN A 361 -6.21 16.05 25.77
N LEU A 362 -5.86 14.93 25.15
CA LEU A 362 -6.57 14.39 24.00
C LEU A 362 -7.93 13.83 24.43
N ILE A 363 -9.01 14.37 23.85
CA ILE A 363 -10.39 14.01 24.23
C ILE A 363 -11.21 13.43 23.08
N ALA A 364 -10.70 13.53 21.86
CA ALA A 364 -11.21 12.84 20.69
C ALA A 364 -10.10 12.80 19.64
N GLY A 365 -10.21 11.86 18.71
CA GLY A 365 -9.38 11.85 17.53
C GLY A 365 -9.75 10.73 16.59
N GLU A 366 -9.30 10.85 15.35
CA GLU A 366 -9.51 9.83 14.33
C GLU A 366 -8.26 9.57 13.51
N ILE A 367 -8.20 8.37 12.94
CA ILE A 367 -7.28 7.99 11.88
C ILE A 367 -8.06 7.97 10.58
N GLY A 368 -7.51 8.62 9.57
CA GLY A 368 -8.01 8.57 8.20
C GLY A 368 -6.87 8.51 7.20
N CYS A 369 -7.22 8.33 5.94
CA CYS A 369 -6.24 8.34 4.86
C CYS A 369 -6.65 9.30 3.74
N THR A 370 -5.64 9.98 3.17
CA THR A 370 -5.77 10.72 1.91
C THR A 370 -5.15 9.91 0.80
N PHE A 371 -5.82 9.82 -0.34
CA PHE A 371 -5.29 9.06 -1.46
C PHE A 371 -4.28 9.87 -2.27
N THR A 372 -3.27 9.19 -2.77
CA THR A 372 -2.40 9.66 -3.84
C THR A 372 -2.32 8.53 -4.84
N THR A 373 -2.38 8.82 -6.15
CA THR A 373 -2.15 7.76 -7.13
C THR A 373 -0.72 7.86 -7.67
N PHE A 374 -0.01 6.73 -7.66
CA PHE A 374 1.00 6.46 -8.67
C PHE A 374 0.27 6.19 -9.99
N THR A 375 0.64 6.92 -11.04
CA THR A 375 0.24 6.52 -12.39
C THR A 375 1.03 5.25 -12.74
N HIS A 376 0.36 4.10 -12.82
CA HIS A 376 0.83 3.01 -13.67
C HIS A 376 0.29 3.27 -15.08
N PRO A 377 1.12 3.71 -16.05
CA PRO A 377 0.65 4.36 -17.28
C PRO A 377 -0.01 3.45 -18.33
N HIS A 378 -0.38 2.19 -18.03
CA HIS A 378 -0.72 1.22 -19.09
C HIS A 378 -2.09 0.50 -19.03
N TYR A 379 -2.87 0.60 -17.96
CA TYR A 379 -3.97 -0.38 -17.79
C TYR A 379 -5.38 0.08 -18.20
N PHE A 380 -5.62 1.38 -18.38
CA PHE A 380 -6.99 1.87 -18.64
C PHE A 380 -7.55 1.48 -20.02
N TYR A 381 -6.69 1.18 -21.00
CA TYR A 381 -7.11 0.76 -22.35
C TYR A 381 -7.03 -0.74 -22.60
N PHE A 382 -6.15 -1.48 -21.92
CA PHE A 382 -5.93 -2.91 -22.18
C PHE A 382 -6.97 -3.82 -21.50
N CYS A 383 -7.44 -3.44 -20.30
CA CYS A 383 -8.44 -4.23 -19.56
C CYS A 383 -9.79 -4.32 -20.28
N ASN A 384 -10.18 -3.30 -21.06
CA ASN A 384 -11.45 -3.36 -21.81
C ASN A 384 -11.42 -4.32 -23.00
N LEU A 385 -10.25 -4.67 -23.56
CA LEU A 385 -10.17 -5.61 -24.69
C LEU A 385 -10.06 -7.07 -24.25
N LEU A 386 -9.21 -7.37 -23.26
CA LEU A 386 -8.99 -8.75 -22.81
C LEU A 386 -10.17 -9.31 -22.01
N LEU A 387 -10.80 -8.46 -21.17
CA LEU A 387 -11.96 -8.90 -20.39
C LEU A 387 -13.19 -9.11 -21.28
N LEU A 388 -13.35 -8.32 -22.35
CA LEU A 388 -14.39 -8.54 -23.36
C LEU A 388 -14.17 -9.88 -24.08
N GLN A 389 -12.92 -10.25 -24.37
CA GLN A 389 -12.58 -11.52 -24.99
C GLN A 389 -12.87 -12.71 -24.06
N GLN A 390 -12.52 -12.62 -22.78
CA GLN A 390 -12.85 -13.67 -21.80
C GLN A 390 -14.35 -13.78 -21.52
N ILE A 391 -15.07 -12.66 -21.48
CA ILE A 391 -16.53 -12.64 -21.35
C ILE A 391 -17.18 -13.28 -22.59
N ILE A 392 -16.70 -12.98 -23.80
CA ILE A 392 -17.15 -13.62 -25.04
C ILE A 392 -16.88 -15.12 -25.01
N GLU A 393 -15.71 -15.58 -24.54
CA GLU A 393 -15.40 -17.01 -24.41
C GLU A 393 -16.28 -17.70 -23.35
N LEU A 394 -16.56 -17.02 -22.24
CA LEU A 394 -17.48 -17.50 -21.20
C LEU A 394 -18.91 -17.65 -21.74
N PHE A 395 -19.38 -16.69 -22.54
CA PHE A 395 -20.71 -16.76 -23.18
C PHE A 395 -20.76 -17.76 -24.35
N SER A 396 -19.65 -17.97 -25.07
CA SER A 396 -19.53 -19.00 -26.11
C SER A 396 -19.63 -20.42 -25.54
N SER A 397 -19.31 -20.60 -24.25
CA SER A 397 -19.36 -21.89 -23.56
C SER A 397 -20.78 -22.29 -23.10
N VAL A 398 -21.75 -21.37 -23.18
CA VAL A 398 -23.16 -21.64 -22.90
C VAL A 398 -23.88 -21.82 -24.24
N ASN A 399 -24.24 -23.07 -24.56
CA ASN A 399 -25.00 -23.43 -25.77
C ASN A 399 -26.38 -22.78 -25.78
N CYS A 400 -26.45 -21.51 -26.19
CA CYS A 400 -27.69 -20.84 -26.56
C CYS A 400 -27.67 -20.58 -28.07
N SER A 401 -28.64 -21.17 -28.77
CA SER A 401 -28.88 -21.01 -30.20
C SER A 401 -28.95 -19.54 -30.64
N PRO A 402 -28.51 -19.19 -31.86
CA PRO A 402 -28.39 -17.81 -32.30
C PRO A 402 -29.78 -17.19 -32.47
N ILE A 403 -30.18 -16.34 -31.53
CA ILE A 403 -31.30 -15.41 -31.71
C ILE A 403 -30.73 -14.14 -32.33
N ASN A 404 -31.20 -13.83 -33.54
CA ASN A 404 -30.87 -12.61 -34.28
C ASN A 404 -31.23 -11.36 -33.46
N PHE A 405 -30.24 -10.71 -32.86
CA PHE A 405 -30.37 -9.34 -32.37
C PHE A 405 -30.08 -8.38 -33.53
N GLY A 406 -31.16 -7.89 -34.15
CA GLY A 406 -31.10 -6.65 -34.93
C GLY A 406 -31.08 -5.46 -33.98
N ILE A 407 -29.96 -4.75 -33.91
CA ILE A 407 -29.86 -3.50 -33.13
C ILE A 407 -30.17 -2.34 -34.08
N TYR A 408 -31.28 -1.64 -33.81
CA TYR A 408 -31.61 -0.34 -34.40
C TYR A 408 -30.76 0.76 -33.75
N PHE A 409 -30.12 1.59 -34.58
CA PHE A 409 -29.23 2.67 -34.16
C PHE A 409 -29.98 4.00 -34.01
N GLN A 410 -29.85 4.65 -32.85
CA GLN A 410 -29.97 6.11 -32.72
C GLN A 410 -28.94 6.66 -31.71
N ASN A 411 -28.19 7.67 -32.17
CA ASN A 411 -27.21 8.54 -31.48
C ASN A 411 -25.73 8.11 -31.34
N PRO A 412 -24.79 9.08 -31.37
CA PRO A 412 -23.56 8.94 -32.14
C PRO A 412 -22.31 9.00 -31.24
N PHE A 413 -21.68 7.86 -31.02
CA PHE A 413 -20.25 7.81 -30.70
C PHE A 413 -19.64 6.72 -31.56
N PHE A 414 -19.04 7.13 -32.68
CA PHE A 414 -18.27 6.25 -33.53
C PHE A 414 -16.89 6.01 -32.90
N VAL A 415 -16.50 4.75 -32.77
CA VAL A 415 -15.10 4.32 -32.73
C VAL A 415 -14.86 3.49 -33.99
N ILE A 416 -14.05 4.03 -34.91
CA ILE A 416 -13.60 3.30 -36.09
C ILE A 416 -12.49 2.33 -35.63
N ILE A 417 -12.72 1.03 -35.79
CA ILE A 417 -11.70 0.01 -35.52
C ILE A 417 -10.95 -0.29 -36.82
N PHE A 418 -9.71 0.15 -36.92
CA PHE A 418 -8.77 -0.39 -37.90
C PHE A 418 -8.19 -1.70 -37.36
N ARG A 419 -8.14 -2.73 -38.20
CA ARG A 419 -7.25 -3.88 -38.03
C ARG A 419 -5.86 -3.48 -38.53
N PRO A 420 -4.78 -3.53 -37.73
CA PRO A 420 -3.44 -3.55 -38.29
C PRO A 420 -2.92 -4.99 -38.33
N VAL A 421 -2.57 -5.41 -39.54
CA VAL A 421 -1.49 -6.37 -39.80
C VAL A 421 -0.18 -5.57 -39.74
N ILE A 422 0.90 -6.19 -39.24
CA ILE A 422 2.34 -5.87 -39.41
C ILE A 422 3.10 -5.34 -38.17
N ASN A 423 4.13 -6.13 -37.83
CA ASN A 423 5.50 -5.88 -37.36
C ASN A 423 5.93 -4.51 -36.80
N SER A 424 6.74 -4.62 -35.74
CA SER A 424 7.94 -3.82 -35.43
C SER A 424 7.81 -2.29 -35.45
N CYS A 425 7.66 -1.69 -34.26
CA CYS A 425 8.37 -0.47 -33.80
C CYS A 425 7.79 -0.01 -32.46
N TYR A 426 8.43 -0.34 -31.34
CA TYR A 426 8.17 0.31 -30.05
C TYR A 426 9.24 1.37 -29.81
N TYR A 427 8.93 2.62 -30.18
CA TYR A 427 9.69 3.78 -29.71
C TYR A 427 9.25 4.12 -28.29
N TRP A 428 10.20 4.07 -27.36
CA TRP A 428 10.08 4.55 -26.00
C TRP A 428 9.95 6.08 -25.99
N LEU A 429 8.77 6.59 -25.65
CA LEU A 429 8.60 7.97 -25.20
C LEU A 429 8.73 7.99 -23.68
N GLY A 430 9.84 8.56 -23.20
CA GLY A 430 10.07 8.84 -21.78
C GLY A 430 8.96 9.75 -21.26
N MET A 431 8.17 9.23 -20.31
CA MET A 431 7.12 9.99 -19.65
C MET A 431 7.64 10.59 -18.34
N THR A 432 7.58 11.91 -18.28
CA THR A 432 7.72 12.72 -17.06
C THR A 432 6.64 12.31 -16.05
N VAL A 433 7.07 12.00 -14.82
CA VAL A 433 6.19 11.62 -13.70
C VAL A 433 5.34 12.82 -13.28
N ILE A 434 4.02 12.71 -13.43
CA ILE A 434 3.05 13.66 -12.87
C ILE A 434 2.60 13.07 -11.52
N VAL A 435 2.86 13.81 -10.44
CA VAL A 435 2.44 13.48 -9.07
C VAL A 435 1.03 13.99 -8.89
N VAL A 436 0.12 13.09 -8.51
CA VAL A 436 -1.29 13.42 -8.35
C VAL A 436 -1.77 12.91 -6.99
N ASN A 437 -1.93 13.84 -6.04
CA ASN A 437 -2.67 13.61 -4.80
C ASN A 437 -4.19 13.55 -5.13
N GLY A 438 -5.04 13.07 -4.23
CA GLY A 438 -6.50 13.00 -4.43
C GLY A 438 -7.27 13.99 -3.55
N SER A 439 -8.52 14.33 -3.93
CA SER A 439 -9.44 15.18 -3.18
C SER A 439 -10.43 14.36 -2.35
N VAL A 440 -10.05 13.12 -2.04
CA VAL A 440 -10.82 12.18 -1.22
C VAL A 440 -10.11 11.96 0.11
N TYR A 441 -10.87 12.08 1.20
CA TYR A 441 -10.45 11.71 2.53
C TYR A 441 -11.32 10.57 3.05
N THR A 442 -10.70 9.50 3.53
CA THR A 442 -11.40 8.33 4.08
C THR A 442 -11.17 8.22 5.58
N SER A 443 -12.23 8.41 6.36
CA SER A 443 -12.18 8.14 7.80
C SER A 443 -12.20 6.63 8.04
N LEU A 444 -11.18 6.11 8.72
CA LEU A 444 -11.12 4.69 9.08
C LEU A 444 -11.82 4.47 10.41
N THR A 445 -11.42 5.23 11.43
CA THR A 445 -11.93 5.06 12.79
C THR A 445 -11.57 6.25 13.67
N GLY A 446 -12.34 6.49 14.71
CA GLY A 446 -12.03 7.51 15.70
C GLY A 446 -12.72 7.23 17.02
N PHE A 447 -12.28 7.94 18.05
CA PHE A 447 -12.78 7.81 19.42
C PHE A 447 -13.12 9.18 19.99
N HIS A 448 -13.90 9.18 21.06
CA HIS A 448 -14.12 10.37 21.88
C HIS A 448 -14.39 9.97 23.33
N SER A 449 -13.93 10.80 24.27
CA SER A 449 -14.11 10.61 25.71
C SER A 449 -15.03 11.65 26.36
N VAL A 450 -15.27 12.78 25.69
CA VAL A 450 -16.12 13.89 26.18
C VAL A 450 -17.39 14.00 25.33
N SER A 451 -18.50 14.44 25.95
CA SER A 451 -19.76 14.65 25.24
C SER A 451 -19.62 15.70 24.14
N ASN A 452 -20.11 15.40 22.96
CA ASN A 452 -20.03 16.22 21.74
C ASN A 452 -18.62 16.48 21.19
N SER A 453 -17.52 15.99 21.79
CA SER A 453 -16.18 16.21 21.23
C SER A 453 -16.00 15.48 19.90
N GLY A 454 -16.59 14.30 19.71
CA GLY A 454 -16.62 13.61 18.41
C GLY A 454 -17.41 14.39 17.33
N LYS A 455 -18.55 14.99 17.69
CA LYS A 455 -19.30 15.86 16.74
C LYS A 455 -18.53 17.12 16.40
N PHE A 456 -17.86 17.72 17.38
CA PHE A 456 -16.97 18.86 17.14
C PHE A 456 -15.80 18.49 16.22
N GLN A 457 -15.14 17.35 16.47
CA GLN A 457 -14.08 16.83 15.62
C GLN A 457 -14.55 16.71 14.17
N LEU A 458 -15.74 16.14 13.92
CA LEU A 458 -16.28 16.02 12.56
C LEU A 458 -16.52 17.38 11.89
N ILE A 459 -17.02 18.38 12.63
CA ILE A 459 -17.24 19.75 12.09
C ILE A 459 -15.90 20.41 11.76
N ALA A 460 -14.93 20.33 12.68
CA ALA A 460 -13.62 20.92 12.49
C ALA A 460 -12.88 20.24 11.33
N LEU A 461 -12.98 18.92 11.20
CA LEU A 461 -12.43 18.18 10.07
C LEU A 461 -13.13 18.53 8.75
N ALA A 462 -14.46 18.67 8.71
CA ALA A 462 -15.15 19.17 7.52
C ALA A 462 -14.63 20.55 7.08
N ALA A 463 -14.38 21.45 8.04
CA ALA A 463 -13.81 22.76 7.74
C ALA A 463 -12.41 22.63 7.13
N LEU A 464 -11.55 21.79 7.71
CA LEU A 464 -10.20 21.53 7.19
C LEU A 464 -10.25 20.91 5.79
N LEU A 465 -11.08 19.89 5.57
CA LEU A 465 -11.26 19.26 4.26
C LEU A 465 -11.72 20.28 3.22
N HIS A 466 -12.72 21.11 3.56
CA HIS A 466 -13.21 22.15 2.67
C HIS A 466 -12.13 23.17 2.30
N PHE A 467 -11.46 23.76 3.30
CA PHE A 467 -10.44 24.79 3.06
C PHE A 467 -9.19 24.24 2.37
N ASN A 468 -8.95 22.93 2.46
CA ASN A 468 -7.90 22.25 1.70
C ASN A 468 -8.40 21.66 0.38
N GLY A 469 -9.63 21.96 -0.06
CA GLY A 469 -10.13 21.60 -1.40
C GLY A 469 -10.50 20.14 -1.62
N PHE A 470 -10.78 19.39 -0.55
CA PHE A 470 -11.34 18.04 -0.64
C PHE A 470 -12.80 18.07 -1.10
N GLU A 471 -13.17 17.12 -1.94
CA GLU A 471 -14.49 17.05 -2.58
C GLU A 471 -15.33 15.90 -2.02
N LEU A 472 -14.69 14.80 -1.63
CA LEU A 472 -15.35 13.60 -1.12
C LEU A 472 -14.77 13.22 0.25
N TRP A 473 -15.64 13.10 1.23
CA TRP A 473 -15.34 12.48 2.51
C TRP A 473 -16.02 11.11 2.59
N ASP A 474 -15.22 10.05 2.48
CA ASP A 474 -15.65 8.67 2.68
C ASP A 474 -15.68 8.34 4.17
N LEU A 475 -16.86 7.97 4.67
CA LEU A 475 -17.08 7.58 6.05
C LEU A 475 -17.23 6.06 6.20
N GLY A 476 -17.08 5.27 5.14
CA GLY A 476 -17.21 3.81 5.19
C GLY A 476 -18.67 3.35 5.35
N MET A 477 -18.95 2.53 6.37
CA MET A 477 -20.28 1.96 6.60
C MET A 477 -21.33 2.98 7.03
N HIS A 478 -22.59 2.72 6.67
CA HIS A 478 -23.74 3.46 7.19
C HIS A 478 -23.87 3.30 8.71
N LEU A 479 -23.99 4.44 9.40
CA LEU A 479 -24.32 4.50 10.83
C LEU A 479 -25.29 5.67 11.04
N PRO A 480 -26.32 5.54 11.90
CA PRO A 480 -27.34 6.58 12.07
C PRO A 480 -26.79 7.98 12.33
N TYR A 481 -25.78 8.10 13.19
CA TYR A 481 -25.18 9.39 13.53
C TYR A 481 -24.48 10.06 12.34
N LYS A 482 -24.01 9.32 11.33
CA LYS A 482 -23.38 9.89 10.13
C LYS A 482 -24.43 10.58 9.26
N THR A 483 -25.59 9.94 9.09
CA THR A 483 -26.73 10.54 8.39
C THR A 483 -27.32 11.72 9.14
N GLU A 484 -27.36 11.67 10.49
CA GLU A 484 -27.68 12.84 11.31
C GLU A 484 -26.73 14.01 11.05
N MET A 485 -25.45 13.74 10.78
CA MET A 485 -24.42 14.74 10.44
C MET A 485 -24.45 15.18 8.96
N GLY A 486 -25.35 14.64 8.13
CA GLY A 486 -25.52 15.05 6.73
C GLY A 486 -24.98 14.05 5.69
N ALA A 487 -24.38 12.94 6.13
CA ALA A 487 -23.85 11.94 5.21
C ALA A 487 -24.96 11.24 4.42
N LYS A 488 -24.66 10.93 3.16
CA LYS A 488 -25.54 10.24 2.21
C LYS A 488 -25.01 8.83 1.98
N CYS A 489 -25.91 7.87 1.79
CA CYS A 489 -25.54 6.53 1.36
C CYS A 489 -25.66 6.43 -0.16
N ILE A 490 -24.55 6.15 -0.82
CA ILE A 490 -24.48 5.93 -2.27
C ILE A 490 -24.13 4.47 -2.55
N SER A 491 -24.50 3.95 -3.72
CA SER A 491 -24.14 2.58 -4.10
C SER A 491 -22.63 2.45 -4.32
N ARG A 492 -22.11 1.23 -4.20
CA ARG A 492 -20.71 0.88 -4.49
C ARG A 492 -20.27 1.36 -5.87
N THR A 493 -21.10 1.16 -6.89
CA THR A 493 -20.83 1.62 -8.26
C THR A 493 -20.61 3.13 -8.31
N LEU A 494 -21.50 3.92 -7.69
CA LEU A 494 -21.37 5.38 -7.64
C LEU A 494 -20.14 5.81 -6.84
N PHE A 495 -19.88 5.16 -5.70
CA PHE A 495 -18.68 5.43 -4.91
C PHE A 495 -17.39 5.19 -5.70
N ILE A 496 -17.29 4.08 -6.45
CA ILE A 496 -16.12 3.78 -7.27
C ILE A 496 -15.94 4.83 -8.39
N GLN A 497 -17.04 5.29 -8.99
CA GLN A 497 -17.02 6.36 -9.98
C GLN A 497 -16.50 7.67 -9.38
N ASP A 498 -17.03 8.08 -8.22
CA ASP A 498 -16.59 9.29 -7.52
C ASP A 498 -15.14 9.17 -7.04
N LEU A 499 -14.75 8.01 -6.49
CA LEU A 499 -13.37 7.73 -6.09
C LEU A 499 -12.42 7.88 -7.28
N ASN A 500 -12.73 7.25 -8.42
CA ASN A 500 -11.91 7.37 -9.64
C ASN A 500 -11.89 8.79 -10.21
N ARG A 501 -12.95 9.56 -10.01
CA ARG A 501 -13.00 10.97 -10.42
C ARG A 501 -12.12 11.87 -9.54
N TYR A 502 -12.13 11.65 -8.23
CA TYR A 502 -11.55 12.56 -7.25
C TYR A 502 -10.16 12.13 -6.76
N LYS A 503 -9.79 10.85 -6.86
CA LYS A 503 -8.48 10.35 -6.41
C LYS A 503 -7.30 10.95 -7.18
N PHE A 504 -7.56 11.59 -8.32
CA PHE A 504 -6.59 12.29 -9.16
C PHE A 504 -6.59 13.84 -8.96
N ASN A 505 -7.25 14.37 -7.94
CA ASN A 505 -7.31 15.82 -7.70
C ASN A 505 -6.42 16.22 -6.51
N ALA A 506 -5.20 16.70 -6.77
CA ALA A 506 -4.18 16.85 -5.73
C ALA A 506 -4.54 17.80 -4.58
N ARG A 507 -4.65 17.24 -3.36
CA ARG A 507 -4.83 17.98 -2.10
C ARG A 507 -3.88 17.48 -1.00
N ASN A 508 -3.56 18.37 -0.08
CA ASN A 508 -2.84 18.08 1.16
C ASN A 508 -3.74 18.50 2.31
N LEU A 509 -3.86 17.66 3.34
CA LEU A 509 -4.59 18.05 4.54
C LEU A 509 -3.60 18.67 5.54
N GLU A 510 -3.75 19.97 5.77
CA GLU A 510 -3.03 20.70 6.80
C GLU A 510 -3.94 21.70 7.51
N ILE A 511 -3.50 22.27 8.64
CA ILE A 511 -4.14 23.45 9.22
C ILE A 511 -3.79 24.66 8.34
N PRO A 512 -4.75 25.31 7.66
CA PRO A 512 -4.46 26.46 6.81
C PRO A 512 -3.69 27.55 7.58
N LYS A 513 -2.73 28.20 6.92
CA LYS A 513 -1.83 29.20 7.55
C LYS A 513 -2.56 30.25 8.38
N LYS A 514 -3.73 30.70 7.91
CA LYS A 514 -4.60 31.66 8.61
C LYS A 514 -5.00 31.20 10.01
N TYR A 515 -5.14 29.90 10.24
CA TYR A 515 -5.62 29.30 11.49
C TYR A 515 -4.51 28.68 12.34
N LYS A 516 -3.24 28.75 11.93
CA LYS A 516 -2.12 28.14 12.69
C LYS A 516 -1.95 28.70 14.11
N ASN A 517 -2.32 29.97 14.31
CA ASN A 517 -2.25 30.66 15.60
C ASN A 517 -3.58 30.66 16.37
N ASP A 518 -4.60 29.95 15.85
CA ASP A 518 -5.91 29.83 16.49
C ASP A 518 -5.79 28.89 17.70
N THR A 519 -5.44 29.45 18.85
CA THR A 519 -5.17 28.71 20.11
C THR A 519 -6.29 27.73 20.47
N ASN A 520 -7.53 28.13 20.20
CA ASN A 520 -8.70 27.27 20.15
C ASN A 520 -9.22 27.33 18.71
N SER A 521 -9.93 26.33 18.18
CA SER A 521 -10.34 26.34 16.76
C SER A 521 -11.50 27.29 16.45
N THR A 522 -11.56 28.45 17.13
CA THR A 522 -12.69 29.38 17.10
C THR A 522 -12.79 30.09 15.76
N GLN A 523 -11.70 30.62 15.24
CA GLN A 523 -11.69 31.32 13.95
C GLN A 523 -12.02 30.36 12.80
N LEU A 524 -11.39 29.18 12.79
CA LEU A 524 -11.65 28.13 11.80
C LEU A 524 -13.14 27.79 11.73
N ILE A 525 -13.76 27.53 12.89
CA ILE A 525 -15.16 27.14 12.98
C ILE A 525 -16.09 28.30 12.62
N ASN A 526 -15.76 29.54 13.01
CA ASN A 526 -16.56 30.73 12.67
C ASN A 526 -16.60 30.95 11.15
N ASP A 527 -15.45 30.96 10.49
CA ASP A 527 -15.35 31.19 9.05
C ASP A 527 -16.11 30.11 8.27
N PHE A 528 -15.95 28.83 8.68
CA PHE A 528 -16.66 27.72 8.06
C PHE A 528 -18.17 27.77 8.29
N THR A 529 -18.61 28.12 9.50
CA THR A 529 -20.03 28.25 9.84
C THR A 529 -20.68 29.38 9.02
N ASN A 530 -20.01 30.53 8.88
CA ASN A 530 -20.49 31.65 8.08
C ASN A 530 -20.65 31.26 6.61
N LEU A 531 -19.70 30.50 6.06
CA LEU A 531 -19.76 30.00 4.69
C LEU A 531 -20.95 29.06 4.44
N ILE A 532 -21.21 28.13 5.37
CA ILE A 532 -22.37 27.23 5.26
C ILE A 532 -23.68 28.02 5.32
N PHE A 533 -23.77 29.03 6.20
CA PHE A 533 -24.97 29.86 6.27
C PHE A 533 -25.16 30.71 5.02
N SER A 534 -24.10 31.31 4.47
CA SER A 534 -24.21 32.12 3.24
C SER A 534 -24.61 31.33 1.99
N LYS A 535 -24.48 30.00 1.98
CA LYS A 535 -24.90 29.13 0.87
C LYS A 535 -26.41 28.79 0.92
N ASN A 536 -27.02 28.91 2.09
CA ASN A 536 -28.43 28.56 2.31
C ASN A 536 -29.38 29.78 2.20
N TYR A 537 -28.83 30.97 1.98
CA TYR A 537 -29.53 32.19 1.61
C TYR A 537 -29.12 32.57 0.19
#